data_AF-A0A7C7YN90-F1
#
_entry.id   AF-A0A7C7YN90-F1
#
_cell.length_a   1.000
_cell.length_b   1.000
_cell.length_c   1.000
_cell.angle_alpha   90.00
_cell.angle_beta   90.00
_cell.angle_gamma   90.00
#
_symmetry.space_group_name_H-M   'P 1'
#
loop_
_entity.id
_entity.type
_entity.pdbx_description
1 polymer ?
#
loop_
_entity_poly.entity_id
_entity_poly.type
_entity_poly.pdbx_seq_one_letter_code
_entity_poly.pdbx_strand_id
1 'polypeptide(L)'
;MFSDPKHLPKGEDEETSPFEDCLIDAILDDKDPHNCFANRGEEVFVWPNGGGGDDGYYCCSKVFIDSDRAVAMGIEKEELIRFIREYVRKCQAVNKIIITGSLFAGNKLGVLGTTGRKNTSFGAFIAGINVLKANGKSGIINHSRLFEPSPLSVVIISKQGKGPTTQLIRHLYR
;
A
#
# COMPACT_ATOMS: atom_id res chain seq x y z
N MET A 1 0.22 -28.38 -32.59
CA MET A 1 0.71 -29.43 -31.67
C MET A 1 2.16 -29.10 -31.38
N PHE A 2 2.60 -28.68 -30.19
CA PHE A 2 2.27 -29.14 -28.85
C PHE A 2 1.92 -28.01 -27.87
N SER A 3 1.16 -28.41 -26.86
CA SER A 3 0.59 -27.64 -25.77
C SER A 3 1.62 -27.30 -24.68
N ASP A 4 1.50 -26.13 -24.07
CA ASP A 4 1.75 -25.98 -22.63
C ASP A 4 0.52 -25.35 -21.95
N PRO A 5 -0.30 -26.15 -21.24
CA PRO A 5 -1.48 -25.69 -20.50
C PRO A 5 -1.17 -25.09 -19.11
N LYS A 6 0.09 -24.74 -18.79
CA LYS A 6 0.46 -24.15 -17.49
C LYS A 6 0.99 -22.71 -17.56
N HIS A 7 0.43 -21.88 -18.45
CA HIS A 7 0.40 -20.44 -18.18
C HIS A 7 -0.56 -20.15 -17.02
N LEU A 8 -0.13 -20.45 -15.79
CA LEU A 8 -0.60 -19.67 -14.65
C LEU A 8 -0.03 -18.26 -14.87
N PRO A 9 -0.85 -17.20 -14.85
CA PRO A 9 -0.31 -15.85 -14.79
C PRO A 9 0.31 -15.70 -13.40
N LYS A 10 1.58 -16.09 -13.26
CA LYS A 10 2.40 -15.61 -12.14
C LYS A 10 2.57 -14.13 -12.38
N GLY A 11 1.79 -13.35 -11.64
CA GLY A 11 1.88 -11.90 -11.65
C GLY A 11 3.31 -11.52 -11.25
N GLU A 12 3.99 -10.83 -12.16
CA GLU A 12 5.18 -10.00 -11.94
C GLU A 12 5.90 -10.29 -10.60
N ASP A 13 6.75 -11.32 -10.60
CA ASP A 13 7.64 -11.69 -9.49
C ASP A 13 8.66 -10.56 -9.28
N GLU A 14 8.24 -9.51 -8.58
CA GLU A 14 9.11 -8.46 -8.08
C GLU A 14 9.51 -8.84 -6.65
N GLU A 15 10.83 -8.92 -6.38
CA GLU A 15 11.39 -9.33 -5.09
C GLU A 15 10.65 -8.64 -3.93
N THR A 16 9.94 -9.44 -3.14
CA THR A 16 9.26 -8.96 -1.94
C THR A 16 10.31 -8.63 -0.90
N SER A 17 10.18 -7.47 -0.25
CA SER A 17 11.06 -7.15 0.87
C SER A 17 10.77 -8.09 2.04
N PRO A 18 11.74 -8.40 2.92
CA PRO A 18 11.49 -9.23 4.09
C PRO A 18 10.31 -8.75 4.95
N PHE A 19 10.09 -7.43 5.00
CA PHE A 19 8.95 -6.82 5.68
C PHE A 19 7.61 -7.21 5.02
N GLU A 20 7.54 -7.20 3.69
CA GLU A 20 6.35 -7.68 2.96
C GLU A 20 6.13 -9.18 3.15
N ASP A 21 7.19 -10.00 3.16
CA ASP A 21 7.05 -11.43 3.40
C ASP A 21 6.40 -11.70 4.77
N CYS A 22 6.83 -10.98 5.81
CA CYS A 22 6.20 -11.06 7.13
C CYS A 22 4.71 -10.70 7.08
N LEU A 23 4.35 -9.63 6.36
CA LEU A 23 2.94 -9.22 6.22
C LEU A 23 2.13 -10.26 5.46
N ILE A 24 2.69 -10.85 4.41
CA ILE A 24 2.05 -11.92 3.63
C ILE A 24 1.79 -13.12 4.53
N ASP A 25 2.79 -13.58 5.28
CA ASP A 25 2.65 -14.70 6.22
C ASP A 25 1.59 -14.40 7.27
N ALA A 26 1.61 -13.19 7.85
CA ALA A 26 0.62 -12.80 8.86
C ALA A 26 -0.81 -12.82 8.32
N ILE A 27 -1.02 -12.28 7.12
CA ILE A 27 -2.33 -12.24 6.46
C ILE A 27 -2.82 -13.65 6.12
N LEU A 28 -1.94 -14.50 5.58
CA LEU A 28 -2.30 -15.88 5.22
C LEU A 28 -2.67 -16.71 6.45
N ASP A 29 -1.89 -16.57 7.53
CA ASP A 29 -2.06 -17.30 8.79
C ASP A 29 -3.12 -16.71 9.74
N ASP A 30 -3.85 -15.66 9.32
CA ASP A 30 -4.80 -14.93 10.19
C ASP A 30 -4.16 -14.41 11.49
N LYS A 31 -2.88 -14.05 11.45
CA LYS A 31 -2.13 -13.41 12.54
C LYS A 31 -2.20 -11.88 12.40
N ASP A 32 -2.05 -11.19 13.52
CA ASP A 32 -1.99 -9.72 13.52
C ASP A 32 -0.73 -9.23 12.75
N PRO A 33 -0.90 -8.49 11.63
CA PRO A 33 0.21 -7.93 10.86
C PRO A 33 1.06 -6.94 11.67
N HIS A 34 0.54 -6.40 12.78
CA HIS A 34 1.29 -5.47 13.63
C HIS A 34 2.53 -6.09 14.28
N ASN A 35 2.57 -7.42 14.39
CA ASN A 35 3.75 -8.14 14.86
C ASN A 35 4.96 -7.99 13.93
N CYS A 36 4.75 -7.60 12.66
CA CYS A 36 5.83 -7.36 11.71
C CYS A 36 6.58 -6.04 11.95
N PHE A 37 6.02 -5.10 12.73
CA PHE A 37 6.64 -3.80 13.00
C PHE A 37 7.67 -3.83 14.13
N ALA A 38 7.49 -4.70 15.14
CA ALA A 38 8.23 -4.62 16.41
C ALA A 38 9.70 -5.08 16.32
N ASN A 39 10.08 -5.91 15.33
CA ASN A 39 11.36 -6.63 15.34
C ASN A 39 12.38 -6.19 14.27
N ARG A 40 12.06 -5.21 13.42
CA ARG A 40 12.84 -4.96 12.20
C ARG A 40 13.38 -3.53 12.03
N GLY A 41 13.11 -2.62 12.97
CA GLY A 41 13.68 -1.27 12.99
C GLY A 41 13.25 -0.36 11.84
N GLU A 42 12.28 -0.78 11.01
CA GLU A 42 11.75 0.05 9.93
C GLU A 42 10.67 1.00 10.49
N GLU A 43 10.87 2.31 10.35
CA GLU A 43 9.85 3.31 10.69
C GLU A 43 8.72 3.27 9.65
N VAL A 44 7.54 2.84 10.11
CA VAL A 44 6.32 2.75 9.29
C VAL A 44 5.22 3.56 9.95
N PHE A 45 4.56 4.42 9.17
CA PHE A 45 3.33 5.07 9.63
C PHE A 45 2.17 4.08 9.47
N VAL A 46 1.40 3.84 10.53
CA VAL A 46 0.25 2.91 10.52
C VAL A 46 -1.04 3.72 10.46
N TRP A 47 -1.92 3.40 9.51
CA TRP A 47 -3.25 4.01 9.40
C TRP A 47 -4.32 2.90 9.45
N PRO A 48 -5.48 3.08 10.11
CA PRO A 48 -6.04 4.36 10.62
C PRO A 48 -5.69 4.73 12.07
N ASN A 49 -5.07 3.86 12.85
CA ASN A 49 -4.89 4.07 14.31
C ASN A 49 -3.45 4.38 14.76
N GLY A 50 -2.48 4.49 13.86
CA GLY A 50 -1.10 4.78 14.21
C GLY A 50 -0.74 6.27 14.13
N GLY A 51 0.05 6.71 15.10
CA GLY A 51 1.19 7.60 14.90
C GLY A 51 0.96 9.02 14.35
N GLY A 52 -0.05 9.74 14.83
CA GLY A 52 -0.11 11.20 14.69
C GLY A 52 -0.68 11.79 15.97
N GLY A 53 0.15 11.96 17.00
CA GLY A 53 -0.24 12.68 18.21
C GLY A 53 -0.64 14.13 17.89
N ASP A 54 -1.11 14.83 18.92
CA ASP A 54 -1.69 16.18 18.82
C ASP A 54 -0.78 17.25 18.16
N ASP A 55 0.49 16.93 17.89
CA ASP A 55 1.54 17.87 17.44
C ASP A 55 2.00 17.70 15.97
N GLY A 56 1.41 16.80 15.17
CA GLY A 56 1.66 16.79 13.71
C GLY A 56 1.96 15.44 13.07
N TYR A 57 2.07 15.44 11.74
CA TYR A 57 2.35 14.25 10.93
C TYR A 57 3.80 13.80 11.15
N TYR A 58 4.02 12.62 11.75
CA TYR A 58 5.32 11.96 11.72
C TYR A 58 5.54 11.37 10.32
N CYS A 59 6.50 11.90 9.56
CA CYS A 59 6.73 11.51 8.17
C CYS A 59 7.63 10.29 8.04
N CYS A 60 7.03 9.11 7.87
CA CYS A 60 7.71 7.88 7.48
C CYS A 60 7.82 7.76 5.95
N SER A 61 8.90 7.14 5.47
CA SER A 61 9.07 6.80 4.05
C SER A 61 8.11 5.68 3.59
N LYS A 62 7.64 4.85 4.54
CA LYS A 62 6.69 3.77 4.35
C LYS A 62 5.40 4.02 5.14
N VAL A 63 4.27 3.75 4.50
CA VAL A 63 2.94 3.80 5.12
C VAL A 63 2.32 2.41 5.04
N PHE A 64 1.76 1.95 6.16
CA PHE A 64 0.95 0.75 6.25
C PHE A 64 -0.52 1.13 6.46
N ILE A 65 -1.40 0.55 5.67
CA ILE A 65 -2.84 0.80 5.68
C ILE A 65 -3.56 -0.51 5.96
N ASP A 66 -4.14 -0.63 7.16
CA ASP A 66 -5.02 -1.73 7.52
C ASP A 66 -6.44 -1.46 7.00
N SER A 67 -6.74 -2.06 5.85
CA SER A 67 -8.02 -1.86 5.16
C SER A 67 -9.20 -2.50 5.89
N ASP A 68 -9.01 -3.66 6.53
CA ASP A 68 -10.08 -4.31 7.30
C ASP A 68 -10.45 -3.47 8.51
N ARG A 69 -9.45 -2.96 9.23
CA ARG A 69 -9.66 -2.06 10.36
C ARG A 69 -10.33 -0.77 9.93
N ALA A 70 -9.89 -0.15 8.83
CA ALA A 70 -10.50 1.07 8.30
C ALA A 70 -11.98 0.87 7.98
N VAL A 71 -12.31 -0.22 7.28
CA VAL A 71 -13.71 -0.56 6.97
C VAL A 71 -14.52 -0.86 8.22
N ALA A 72 -13.94 -1.54 9.22
CA ALA A 72 -14.59 -1.81 10.50
C ALA A 72 -14.87 -0.52 11.31
N MET A 73 -14.04 0.51 11.13
CA MET A 73 -14.23 1.84 11.72
C MET A 73 -15.23 2.71 10.93
N GLY A 74 -15.80 2.19 9.83
CA GLY A 74 -16.74 2.93 8.98
C GLY A 74 -16.06 3.91 8.02
N ILE A 75 -14.74 3.83 7.84
CA ILE A 75 -14.01 4.72 6.94
C ILE A 75 -14.32 4.38 5.49
N GLU A 76 -14.63 5.41 4.71
CA GLU A 76 -14.98 5.27 3.30
C GLU A 76 -13.79 5.51 2.36
N LYS A 77 -13.97 5.16 1.08
CA LYS A 77 -12.95 5.28 0.03
C LYS A 77 -12.42 6.71 -0.08
N GLU A 78 -13.30 7.69 0.00
CA GLU A 78 -13.00 9.11 -0.14
C GLU A 78 -12.04 9.58 0.94
N GLU A 79 -12.17 9.03 2.15
CA GLU A 79 -11.30 9.33 3.27
C GLU A 79 -9.91 8.71 3.11
N LEU A 80 -9.82 7.48 2.59
CA LEU A 80 -8.54 6.86 2.22
C LEU A 80 -7.81 7.70 1.15
N ILE A 81 -8.53 8.11 0.10
CA ILE A 81 -7.97 8.95 -0.97
C ILE A 81 -7.49 10.30 -0.39
N ARG A 82 -8.29 10.92 0.47
CA ARG A 82 -7.93 12.16 1.16
C ARG A 82 -6.66 11.96 2.00
N PHE A 83 -6.59 10.89 2.79
CA PHE A 83 -5.42 10.55 3.59
C PHE A 83 -4.16 10.40 2.73
N ILE A 84 -4.19 9.54 1.70
CA ILE A 84 -3.02 9.32 0.82
C ILE A 84 -2.55 10.64 0.21
N ARG A 85 -3.47 11.43 -0.32
CA ARG A 85 -3.15 12.72 -0.94
C ARG A 85 -2.52 13.70 0.06
N GLU A 86 -3.10 13.83 1.25
CA GLU A 86 -2.60 14.75 2.28
C GLU A 86 -1.25 14.30 2.84
N TYR A 87 -1.10 13.00 3.10
CA TYR A 87 0.15 12.42 3.59
C TYR A 87 1.27 12.62 2.58
N VAL A 88 1.07 12.27 1.30
CA VAL A 88 2.09 12.45 0.26
C VAL A 88 2.46 13.92 0.05
N ARG A 89 1.48 14.84 0.18
CA ARG A 89 1.74 16.28 0.07
C ARG A 89 2.61 16.80 1.22
N LYS A 90 2.38 16.31 2.44
CA LYS A 90 3.12 16.75 3.65
C LYS A 90 4.47 16.03 3.78
N CYS A 91 4.51 14.75 3.45
CA CYS A 91 5.65 13.86 3.63
C CYS A 91 6.25 13.48 2.28
N GLN A 92 7.01 14.38 1.67
CA GLN A 92 7.56 14.16 0.32
C GLN A 92 8.51 12.95 0.22
N ALA A 93 9.14 12.56 1.34
CA ALA A 93 10.01 11.39 1.44
C ALA A 93 9.25 10.04 1.36
N VAL A 94 7.91 10.04 1.42
CA VAL A 94 7.13 8.81 1.24
C VAL A 94 7.33 8.24 -0.15
N ASN A 95 7.75 6.98 -0.21
CA ASN A 95 7.98 6.27 -1.46
C ASN A 95 7.23 4.93 -1.51
N LYS A 96 6.61 4.49 -0.40
CA LYS A 96 5.89 3.23 -0.35
C LYS A 96 4.64 3.29 0.50
N ILE A 97 3.53 2.79 -0.03
CA ILE A 97 2.31 2.51 0.71
C ILE A 97 2.00 1.02 0.57
N ILE A 98 1.75 0.34 1.68
CA ILE A 98 1.37 -1.07 1.72
C ILE A 98 -0.03 -1.13 2.29
N ILE A 99 -0.98 -1.63 1.50
CA ILE A 99 -2.39 -1.76 1.88
C ILE A 99 -2.68 -3.24 2.10
N THR A 100 -3.12 -3.59 3.31
CA THR A 100 -3.37 -4.98 3.69
C THR A 100 -4.79 -5.20 4.16
N GLY A 101 -5.35 -6.38 3.92
CA GLY A 101 -6.62 -6.82 4.50
C GLY A 101 -7.40 -7.77 3.59
N SER A 102 -8.70 -7.92 3.81
CA SER A 102 -9.54 -8.81 3.01
C SER A 102 -9.82 -8.23 1.62
N LEU A 103 -10.13 -9.11 0.66
CA LEU A 103 -10.67 -8.71 -0.64
C LEU A 103 -11.90 -7.80 -0.50
N PHE A 104 -12.76 -8.08 0.50
CA PHE A 104 -13.93 -7.28 0.77
C PHE A 104 -13.55 -5.83 1.13
N ALA A 105 -12.59 -5.65 2.03
CA ALA A 105 -12.13 -4.32 2.42
C ALA A 105 -11.44 -3.59 1.26
N GLY A 106 -10.59 -4.30 0.49
CA GLY A 106 -9.96 -3.74 -0.70
C GLY A 106 -10.96 -3.28 -1.77
N ASN A 107 -12.05 -4.04 -1.97
CA ASN A 107 -13.14 -3.66 -2.87
C ASN A 107 -13.93 -2.46 -2.35
N LYS A 108 -14.25 -2.45 -1.06
CA LYS A 108 -15.04 -1.39 -0.42
C LYS A 108 -14.29 -0.05 -0.40
N LEU A 109 -12.99 -0.07 -0.15
CA LEU A 109 -12.13 1.12 -0.26
C LEU A 109 -11.76 1.47 -1.70
N GLY A 110 -12.21 0.69 -2.69
CA GLY A 110 -11.98 0.94 -4.10
C GLY A 110 -10.53 0.84 -4.55
N VAL A 111 -9.67 0.15 -3.79
CA VAL A 111 -8.28 -0.11 -4.15
C VAL A 111 -8.14 -1.39 -5.00
N LEU A 112 -9.11 -2.30 -4.86
CA LEU A 112 -9.30 -3.47 -5.73
C LEU A 112 -10.61 -3.37 -6.51
N GLY A 113 -10.66 -4.09 -7.64
CA GLY A 113 -11.89 -4.33 -8.39
C GLY A 113 -12.65 -5.54 -7.86
N THR A 114 -13.93 -5.68 -8.21
CA THR A 114 -14.87 -6.68 -7.67
C THR A 114 -14.35 -8.12 -7.59
N THR A 115 -13.51 -8.54 -8.54
CA THR A 115 -12.93 -9.90 -8.61
C THR A 115 -11.48 -9.99 -8.12
N GLY A 116 -11.00 -8.98 -7.38
CA GLY A 116 -9.61 -8.94 -6.92
C GLY A 116 -8.62 -8.52 -7.99
N ARG A 117 -9.09 -7.99 -9.12
CA ARG A 117 -8.25 -7.39 -10.16
C ARG A 117 -7.81 -5.97 -9.78
N LYS A 118 -6.78 -5.45 -10.44
CA LYS A 118 -6.39 -4.03 -10.32
C LYS A 118 -7.60 -3.13 -10.58
N ASN A 119 -7.85 -2.20 -9.67
CA ASN A 119 -8.79 -1.11 -9.91
C ASN A 119 -8.10 -0.04 -10.79
N THR A 120 -8.68 0.24 -11.96
CA THR A 120 -8.12 1.20 -12.92
C THR A 120 -8.20 2.63 -12.43
N SER A 121 -9.30 3.03 -11.78
CA SER A 121 -9.45 4.36 -11.21
C SER A 121 -8.46 4.62 -10.07
N PHE A 122 -8.20 3.61 -9.22
CA PHE A 122 -7.17 3.71 -8.20
C PHE A 122 -5.77 3.80 -8.83
N GLY A 123 -5.50 3.02 -9.87
CA GLY A 123 -4.23 3.11 -10.61
C GLY A 123 -4.00 4.48 -11.25
N ALA A 124 -5.04 5.06 -11.87
CA ALA A 124 -4.97 6.42 -12.41
C ALA A 124 -4.73 7.47 -11.31
N PHE A 125 -5.32 7.28 -10.13
CA PHE A 125 -5.06 8.14 -8.97
C PHE A 125 -3.58 8.09 -8.53
N ILE A 126 -2.99 6.90 -8.39
CA ILE A 126 -1.57 6.75 -8.03
C ILE A 126 -0.65 7.35 -9.11
N ALA A 127 -0.94 7.11 -10.39
CA ALA A 127 -0.19 7.71 -11.49
C ALA A 127 -0.24 9.26 -11.42
N GLY A 128 -1.39 9.85 -11.10
CA GLY A 128 -1.54 11.29 -10.88
C GLY A 128 -0.70 11.81 -9.73
N ILE A 129 -0.63 11.08 -8.61
CA ILE A 129 0.25 11.41 -7.49
C ILE A 129 1.72 11.42 -7.92
N ASN A 130 2.14 10.45 -8.74
CA ASN A 130 3.53 10.38 -9.20
C ASN A 130 3.93 11.47 -10.18
N VAL A 131 3.01 11.91 -11.04
CA VAL A 131 3.22 13.12 -11.86
C VAL A 131 3.42 14.36 -10.96
N LEU A 132 2.62 14.50 -9.91
CA LEU A 132 2.77 15.62 -8.96
C LEU A 132 4.08 15.56 -8.18
N LYS A 133 4.50 14.37 -7.72
CA LYS A 133 5.80 14.17 -7.05
C LYS A 133 6.96 14.53 -7.97
N ALA A 134 6.93 14.10 -9.23
CA ALA A 134 7.98 14.43 -10.21
C ALA A 134 8.09 15.94 -10.48
N ASN A 135 6.94 16.64 -10.56
CA ASN A 135 6.87 18.08 -10.82
C ASN A 135 7.12 18.96 -9.58
N GLY A 136 7.02 18.39 -8.37
CA GLY A 136 7.30 19.08 -7.11
C GLY A 136 8.75 19.54 -6.92
N LYS A 137 9.65 19.23 -7.88
CA LYS A 137 11.06 19.64 -7.91
C LYS A 137 11.31 21.15 -8.09
N SER A 138 10.30 22.00 -8.30
CA SER A 138 10.50 23.42 -8.63
C SER A 138 10.47 24.42 -7.46
N GLY A 139 10.59 23.98 -6.19
CA GLY A 139 10.55 24.94 -5.08
C GLY A 139 11.18 24.42 -3.79
N ILE A 140 12.51 24.46 -3.71
CA ILE A 140 13.33 24.96 -2.59
C ILE A 140 14.79 24.78 -3.05
N ILE A 141 15.36 25.86 -3.58
CA ILE A 141 16.80 26.01 -3.72
C ILE A 141 17.28 26.45 -2.35
N ASN A 142 17.80 25.53 -1.54
CA ASN A 142 18.73 25.87 -0.46
C ASN A 142 19.60 24.65 -0.17
N HIS A 143 20.85 24.77 -0.63
CA HIS A 143 22.05 24.06 -0.24
C HIS A 143 21.91 22.60 0.28
N SER A 144 22.40 21.70 -0.58
CA SER A 144 23.00 20.38 -0.26
C SER A 144 22.09 19.17 -0.45
N ARG A 145 22.30 18.50 -1.61
CA ARG A 145 21.67 17.27 -2.13
C ARG A 145 20.28 17.47 -2.75
N LEU A 146 20.25 17.41 -4.08
CA LEU A 146 19.04 17.27 -4.89
C LEU A 146 18.31 15.99 -4.44
N PHE A 147 17.33 16.14 -3.55
CA PHE A 147 16.45 15.03 -3.20
C PHE A 147 15.46 14.88 -4.37
N GLU A 148 15.75 13.99 -5.30
CA GLU A 148 14.75 13.62 -6.30
C GLU A 148 13.67 12.79 -5.60
N PRO A 149 12.42 13.27 -5.51
CA PRO A 149 11.36 12.49 -4.88
C PRO A 149 11.18 11.19 -5.66
N SER A 150 11.42 10.06 -4.99
CA SER A 150 11.19 8.74 -5.58
C SER A 150 9.70 8.59 -5.91
N PRO A 151 9.34 7.88 -7.00
CA PRO A 151 7.96 7.57 -7.29
C PRO A 151 7.34 6.80 -6.13
N LEU A 152 6.08 7.10 -5.84
CA LEU A 152 5.27 6.37 -4.89
C LEU A 152 4.94 5.00 -5.47
N SER A 153 5.37 3.95 -4.78
CA SER A 153 4.93 2.59 -5.02
C SER A 153 3.80 2.24 -4.06
N VAL A 154 2.69 1.70 -4.56
CA VAL A 154 1.61 1.17 -3.72
C VAL A 154 1.48 -0.32 -3.95
N VAL A 155 1.66 -1.10 -2.88
CA VAL A 155 1.47 -2.55 -2.88
C VAL A 155 0.18 -2.86 -2.15
N ILE A 156 -0.72 -3.60 -2.79
CA ILE A 156 -1.92 -4.15 -2.16
C ILE A 156 -1.68 -5.64 -1.93
N ILE A 157 -1.87 -6.09 -0.70
CA ILE A 157 -1.77 -7.49 -0.30
C ILE A 157 -3.11 -7.86 0.35
N SER A 158 -3.91 -8.67 -0.34
CA SER A 158 -5.24 -9.02 0.14
C SER A 158 -5.49 -10.52 0.19
N LYS A 159 -6.26 -10.93 1.19
CA LYS A 159 -6.72 -12.31 1.35
C LYS A 159 -8.11 -12.50 0.75
N GLN A 160 -8.26 -13.52 -0.08
CA GLN A 160 -9.54 -13.99 -0.60
C GLN A 160 -9.84 -15.40 -0.08
N GLY A 161 -11.02 -15.60 0.50
CA GLY A 161 -11.43 -16.89 1.07
C GLY A 161 -10.93 -17.12 2.49
N LYS A 162 -11.15 -18.33 3.01
CA LYS A 162 -10.73 -18.78 4.35
C LYS A 162 -10.29 -20.25 4.30
N GLY A 163 -9.33 -20.63 5.15
CA GLY A 163 -8.87 -22.01 5.27
C GLY A 163 -8.13 -22.51 4.01
N PRO A 164 -8.29 -23.78 3.61
CA PRO A 164 -7.54 -24.38 2.51
C PRO A 164 -7.74 -23.74 1.13
N THR A 165 -8.81 -22.94 0.96
CA THR A 165 -9.13 -22.23 -0.29
C THR A 165 -8.64 -20.79 -0.30
N THR A 166 -7.85 -20.40 0.71
CA THR A 166 -7.26 -19.06 0.81
C THR A 166 -6.38 -18.77 -0.39
N GLN A 167 -6.61 -17.62 -1.02
CA GLN A 167 -5.79 -17.09 -2.10
C GLN A 167 -5.26 -15.72 -1.71
N LEU A 168 -3.97 -15.50 -2.00
CA LEU A 168 -3.33 -14.20 -1.91
C LEU A 168 -3.56 -13.43 -3.21
N ILE A 169 -4.04 -12.20 -3.09
CA ILE A 169 -4.10 -11.23 -4.17
C ILE A 169 -3.01 -10.20 -3.89
N ARG A 170 -2.09 -10.04 -4.83
CA ARG A 170 -1.05 -9.00 -4.76
C ARG A 170 -1.10 -8.13 -5.99
N HIS A 171 -1.14 -6.81 -5.80
CA HIS A 171 -1.06 -5.84 -6.89
C HIS A 171 -0.10 -4.73 -6.57
N LEU A 172 0.66 -4.33 -7.59
CA LEU A 172 1.58 -3.20 -7.54
C LEU A 172 1.06 -2.05 -8.41
N TYR A 173 1.15 -0.84 -7.88
CA TYR A 173 0.93 0.43 -8.57
C TYR A 173 2.18 1.31 -8.46
N ARG A 174 2.54 1.97 -9.57
CA ARG A 174 3.70 2.84 -9.74
C ARG A 174 3.33 4.01 -10.63
#